data_AF-A0A2N3N007-F1
#
_entry.id   AF-A0A2N3N007-F1
#
_cell.length_a   1.000
_cell.length_b   1.000
_cell.length_c   1.000
_cell.angle_alpha   90.00
_cell.angle_beta   90.00
_cell.angle_gamma   90.00
#
_symmetry.space_group_name_H-M   'P 1'
#
loop_
_entity.id
_entity.type
_entity.pdbx_description
1 polymer ?
#
loop_
_entity_poly.entity_id
_entity_poly.type
_entity_poly.pdbx_seq_one_letter_code
_entity_poly.pdbx_strand_id
1 'polypeptide(L)'
;MPLQVSIGQFSLTVPAQPLTASSFAPFGDVIENPRRQLLPPIAGSSITSQLPYNAVSANQGTAIKYQHVSRPRELYAQAPSRVPAEMVINMFVCRSRPLHPVSVPAPTRDEQSSKKKKVMADAQTQTGDYPALLHEDVRPSDIPSDDDQSLIEELASVPKPVPKPISLPEPRNHQFSVTILERHPYTSQTFIPLSSPRKKASYLVIVAPTLPNMPDYPAMPTPRGKGLPGPGLPDLKRLKAFIASGDQAVTYGAGTWHAPMVVLGKPEDKVDFVVVQFANGVGSEDCQEVVLQSEAPEGGGVNVEIRGDWELENIQAKL
;
A
#
# COMPACT_ATOMS: atom_id res chain seq x y z
N MET A 1 -2.62 -15.93 25.42
CA MET A 1 -1.30 -16.27 24.83
C MET A 1 -1.51 -16.60 23.37
N PRO A 2 -0.63 -16.16 22.46
CA PRO A 2 -0.74 -16.47 21.05
C PRO A 2 -0.61 -17.98 20.78
N LEU A 3 -1.36 -18.48 19.82
CA LEU A 3 -1.27 -19.86 19.36
C LEU A 3 -0.09 -20.01 18.41
N GLN A 4 0.84 -20.91 18.73
CA GLN A 4 1.96 -21.23 17.84
C GLN A 4 1.49 -22.20 16.75
N VAL A 5 1.69 -21.85 15.48
CA VAL A 5 1.29 -22.65 14.33
C VAL A 5 2.54 -23.01 13.54
N SER A 6 2.91 -24.29 13.53
CA SER A 6 3.98 -24.75 12.63
C SER A 6 3.47 -24.76 11.20
N ILE A 7 4.19 -24.05 10.34
CA ILE A 7 3.97 -24.07 8.89
C ILE A 7 5.03 -24.95 8.19
N GLY A 8 5.96 -25.55 8.94
CA GLY A 8 7.05 -26.38 8.42
C GLY A 8 7.83 -25.67 7.30
N GLN A 9 8.01 -26.36 6.18
CA GLN A 9 8.68 -25.84 4.98
C GLN A 9 7.76 -24.99 4.07
N PHE A 10 6.51 -24.73 4.48
CA PHE A 10 5.58 -23.94 3.67
C PHE A 10 6.17 -22.55 3.40
N SER A 11 6.18 -22.18 2.12
CA SER A 11 6.61 -20.87 1.66
C SER A 11 5.62 -20.31 0.66
N LEU A 12 5.32 -19.01 0.80
CA LEU A 12 4.40 -18.28 -0.05
C LEU A 12 4.86 -16.82 -0.14
N THR A 13 5.01 -16.31 -1.36
CA THR A 13 5.19 -14.88 -1.60
C THR A 13 3.95 -14.33 -2.28
N VAL A 14 3.30 -13.35 -1.65
CA VAL A 14 2.10 -12.68 -2.16
C VAL A 14 2.46 -11.26 -2.61
N PRO A 15 2.20 -10.88 -3.88
CA PRO A 15 2.39 -9.51 -4.30
C PRO A 15 1.35 -8.59 -3.65
N ALA A 16 1.79 -7.49 -3.07
CA ALA A 16 0.91 -6.44 -2.58
C ALA A 16 0.27 -5.70 -3.76
N GLN A 17 -1.05 -5.52 -3.73
CA GLN A 17 -1.82 -4.86 -4.77
C GLN A 17 -2.38 -3.52 -4.25
N PRO A 18 -2.73 -2.55 -5.10
CA PRO A 18 -3.44 -1.35 -4.63
C PRO A 18 -4.73 -1.72 -3.87
N LEU A 19 -4.96 -1.09 -2.73
CA LEU A 19 -6.20 -1.29 -1.97
C LEU A 19 -7.37 -0.66 -2.72
N THR A 20 -8.43 -1.44 -2.94
CA THR A 20 -9.70 -0.97 -3.50
C THR A 20 -10.86 -1.55 -2.71
N ALA A 21 -11.98 -0.84 -2.68
CA ALA A 21 -13.20 -1.33 -2.03
C ALA A 21 -13.65 -2.70 -2.59
N SER A 22 -13.55 -2.93 -3.90
CA SER A 22 -13.99 -4.19 -4.53
C SER A 22 -13.07 -5.36 -4.20
N SER A 23 -11.74 -5.17 -4.24
CA SER A 23 -10.77 -6.22 -3.91
C SER A 23 -10.77 -6.59 -2.43
N PHE A 24 -11.15 -5.65 -1.55
CA PHE A 24 -11.18 -5.84 -0.11
C PHE A 24 -12.54 -6.32 0.44
N ALA A 25 -13.63 -6.18 -0.33
CA ALA A 25 -15.00 -6.51 0.09
C ALA A 25 -15.20 -7.88 0.79
N PRO A 26 -14.47 -8.98 0.43
CA PRO A 26 -14.59 -10.25 1.16
C PRO A 26 -14.08 -10.21 2.60
N PHE A 27 -13.27 -9.22 2.94
CA PHE A 27 -12.54 -9.11 4.21
C PHE A 27 -13.06 -7.98 5.09
N GLY A 28 -13.75 -7.00 4.51
CA GLY A 28 -14.23 -5.82 5.19
C GLY A 28 -14.57 -4.67 4.24
N ASP A 29 -14.53 -3.44 4.75
CA ASP A 29 -14.82 -2.22 4.01
C ASP A 29 -13.56 -1.34 3.87
N VAL A 30 -13.45 -0.65 2.74
CA VAL A 30 -12.51 0.48 2.57
C VAL A 30 -13.31 1.77 2.74
N ILE A 31 -12.86 2.64 3.64
CA ILE A 31 -13.45 3.95 3.88
C ILE A 31 -12.54 5.00 3.24
N GLU A 32 -13.03 5.63 2.18
CA GLU A 32 -12.35 6.72 1.48
C GLU A 32 -13.36 7.64 0.80
N ASN A 33 -12.91 8.80 0.30
CA ASN A 33 -13.75 9.62 -0.57
C ASN A 33 -13.84 8.97 -1.97
N PRO A 34 -15.02 8.47 -2.40
CA PRO A 34 -15.17 7.76 -3.68
C PRO A 34 -15.10 8.68 -4.91
N ARG A 35 -15.11 10.01 -4.71
CA ARG A 35 -15.03 11.04 -5.77
C ARG A 35 -14.14 12.20 -5.30
N ARG A 36 -12.84 11.94 -5.15
CA ARG A 36 -11.84 12.90 -4.63
C ARG A 36 -11.78 14.23 -5.39
N GLN A 37 -12.03 14.20 -6.69
CA GLN A 37 -12.00 15.39 -7.56
C GLN A 37 -13.30 16.20 -7.53
N LEU A 38 -14.38 15.63 -6.99
CA LEU A 38 -15.68 16.27 -6.99
C LEU A 38 -15.78 17.25 -5.81
N LEU A 39 -15.95 18.53 -6.13
CA LEU A 39 -16.34 19.52 -5.15
C LEU A 39 -17.82 19.34 -4.77
N PRO A 40 -18.19 19.64 -3.51
CA PRO A 40 -19.60 19.68 -3.11
C PRO A 40 -20.44 20.53 -4.06
N PRO A 41 -21.59 20.01 -4.53
CA PRO A 41 -22.45 20.76 -5.43
C PRO A 41 -23.07 21.96 -4.71
N ILE A 42 -23.09 23.12 -5.39
CA ILE A 42 -23.89 24.28 -4.94
C ILE A 42 -25.35 23.83 -4.73
N ALA A 43 -25.99 24.34 -3.69
CA ALA A 43 -27.37 23.98 -3.32
C ALA A 43 -28.31 23.99 -4.54
N GLY A 44 -29.02 22.88 -4.77
CA GLY A 44 -29.97 22.72 -5.89
C GLY A 44 -29.50 21.85 -7.05
N SER A 45 -28.24 21.38 -7.08
CA SER A 45 -27.76 20.44 -8.10
C SER A 45 -28.17 18.97 -7.80
N SER A 46 -28.63 18.26 -8.82
CA SER A 46 -29.11 16.87 -8.75
C SER A 46 -27.99 15.81 -8.70
N ILE A 47 -26.72 16.21 -8.71
CA ILE A 47 -25.57 15.30 -8.88
C ILE A 47 -25.46 14.25 -7.78
N THR A 48 -25.94 14.53 -6.56
CA THR A 48 -25.81 13.59 -5.42
C THR A 48 -26.62 12.31 -5.61
N SER A 49 -27.70 12.34 -6.41
CA SER A 49 -28.54 11.17 -6.70
C SER A 49 -27.81 10.06 -7.47
N GLN A 50 -26.73 10.41 -8.19
CA GLN A 50 -25.91 9.48 -8.99
C GLN A 50 -24.62 9.05 -8.26
N LEU A 51 -24.39 9.59 -7.07
CA LEU A 51 -23.20 9.28 -6.27
C LEU A 51 -23.41 7.99 -5.46
N PRO A 52 -22.34 7.23 -5.20
CA PRO A 52 -22.43 6.02 -4.40
C PRO A 52 -22.81 6.34 -2.94
N TYR A 53 -23.13 5.29 -2.17
CA TYR A 53 -23.43 5.40 -0.73
C TYR A 53 -24.62 6.32 -0.40
N ASN A 54 -25.62 6.36 -1.29
CA ASN A 54 -26.82 7.21 -1.13
C ASN A 54 -26.45 8.64 -0.73
N ALA A 55 -25.48 9.24 -1.43
CA ALA A 55 -24.92 10.50 -1.01
C ALA A 55 -25.98 11.60 -0.98
N VAL A 56 -25.90 12.46 0.03
CA VAL A 56 -26.78 13.62 0.17
C VAL A 56 -25.97 14.89 0.27
N SER A 57 -26.54 15.98 -0.24
CA SER A 57 -26.01 17.31 0.04
C SER A 57 -26.22 17.63 1.52
N ALA A 58 -25.21 18.18 2.16
CA ALA A 58 -25.20 18.56 3.57
C ALA A 58 -24.61 19.97 3.73
N ASN A 59 -24.72 20.53 4.95
CA ASN A 59 -24.16 21.85 5.30
C ASN A 59 -24.58 22.97 4.33
N GLN A 60 -25.89 23.09 4.06
CA GLN A 60 -26.45 24.07 3.11
C GLN A 60 -25.83 24.04 1.70
N GLY A 61 -25.42 22.86 1.21
CA GLY A 61 -24.81 22.71 -0.12
C GLY A 61 -23.28 22.75 -0.12
N THR A 62 -22.64 22.91 1.04
CA THR A 62 -21.16 22.98 1.12
C THR A 62 -20.49 21.64 1.41
N ALA A 63 -21.26 20.57 1.62
CA ALA A 63 -20.72 19.23 1.87
C ALA A 63 -21.48 18.14 1.11
N ILE A 64 -20.76 17.06 0.78
CA ILE A 64 -21.35 15.79 0.36
C ILE A 64 -21.21 14.82 1.54
N LYS A 65 -22.33 14.26 1.99
CA LYS A 65 -22.35 13.18 2.99
C LYS A 65 -22.55 11.85 2.29
N TYR A 66 -21.49 11.06 2.17
CA TYR A 66 -21.57 9.65 1.80
C TYR A 66 -22.05 8.84 3.01
N GLN A 67 -23.15 8.11 2.86
CA GLN A 67 -23.82 7.47 4.00
C GLN A 67 -23.38 6.02 4.16
N HIS A 68 -23.15 5.59 5.40
CA HIS A 68 -22.88 4.19 5.73
C HIS A 68 -21.72 3.59 4.92
N VAL A 69 -20.62 4.33 4.82
CA VAL A 69 -19.39 3.94 4.10
C VAL A 69 -18.71 2.68 4.69
N SER A 70 -19.08 2.30 5.92
CA SER A 70 -18.80 0.99 6.51
C SER A 70 -19.94 0.59 7.45
N ARG A 71 -20.02 -0.70 7.80
CA ARG A 71 -20.99 -1.25 8.77
C ARG A 71 -20.28 -2.09 9.85
N PRO A 72 -19.61 -1.47 10.83
CA PRO A 72 -18.99 -2.19 11.94
C PRO A 72 -19.99 -3.06 12.71
N ARG A 73 -19.53 -4.23 13.17
CA ARG A 73 -20.35 -5.19 13.93
C ARG A 73 -19.88 -5.30 15.38
N GLU A 74 -20.83 -5.54 16.26
CA GLU A 74 -20.66 -5.92 17.67
C GLU A 74 -21.42 -7.24 17.86
N LEU A 75 -20.75 -8.26 18.38
CA LEU A 75 -21.27 -9.64 18.46
C LEU A 75 -21.01 -10.29 19.82
N TYR A 76 -20.57 -9.54 20.84
CA TYR A 76 -20.22 -10.06 22.16
C TYR A 76 -21.41 -10.63 22.93
N ALA A 77 -22.66 -10.34 22.52
CA ALA A 77 -23.83 -11.08 23.01
C ALA A 77 -23.73 -12.61 22.82
N GLN A 78 -22.92 -13.06 21.83
CA GLN A 78 -22.62 -14.47 21.59
C GLN A 78 -21.32 -14.96 22.25
N ALA A 79 -20.58 -14.09 22.92
CA ALA A 79 -19.31 -14.45 23.55
C ALA A 79 -19.55 -15.35 24.79
N PRO A 80 -18.72 -16.39 25.01
CA PRO A 80 -18.87 -17.31 26.14
C PRO A 80 -18.92 -16.64 27.51
N SER A 81 -18.13 -15.58 27.72
CA SER A 81 -18.03 -14.87 29.00
C SER A 81 -19.33 -14.21 29.44
N ARG A 82 -20.22 -13.88 28.48
CA ARG A 82 -21.41 -13.03 28.68
C ARG A 82 -21.10 -11.64 29.22
N VAL A 83 -19.84 -11.21 29.19
CA VAL A 83 -19.45 -9.85 29.54
C VAL A 83 -19.84 -8.92 28.39
N PRO A 84 -20.65 -7.87 28.64
CA PRO A 84 -21.02 -6.91 27.61
C PRO A 84 -19.77 -6.16 27.12
N ALA A 85 -19.74 -5.85 25.83
CA ALA A 85 -18.70 -5.02 25.26
C ALA A 85 -19.08 -3.54 25.26
N GLU A 86 -18.06 -2.70 25.24
CA GLU A 86 -18.17 -1.27 25.01
C GLU A 86 -17.43 -0.88 23.73
N MET A 87 -17.86 0.20 23.09
CA MET A 87 -17.11 0.79 21.99
C MET A 87 -15.85 1.45 22.56
N VAL A 88 -14.69 1.05 22.05
CA VAL A 88 -13.40 1.62 22.41
C VAL A 88 -12.79 2.34 21.22
N ILE A 89 -12.18 3.49 21.48
CA ILE A 89 -11.48 4.30 20.49
C ILE A 89 -10.06 4.52 20.99
N ASN A 90 -9.07 4.02 20.26
CA ASN A 90 -7.67 4.04 20.63
C ASN A 90 -6.84 4.81 19.61
N MET A 91 -5.65 5.27 20.03
CA MET A 91 -4.64 5.84 19.14
C MET A 91 -3.48 4.86 19.00
N PHE A 92 -3.16 4.47 17.77
CA PHE A 92 -1.99 3.66 17.46
C PHE A 92 -0.96 4.53 16.74
N VAL A 93 0.23 4.67 17.32
CA VAL A 93 1.35 5.38 16.69
C VAL A 93 2.29 4.33 16.10
N CYS A 94 2.18 4.10 14.79
CA CYS A 94 2.87 3.01 14.10
C CYS A 94 4.08 3.56 13.34
N ARG A 95 5.29 3.14 13.73
CA ARG A 95 6.52 3.38 12.98
C ARG A 95 6.56 2.49 11.73
N SER A 96 7.24 2.93 10.68
CA SER A 96 7.55 2.09 9.53
C SER A 96 8.25 0.79 9.95
N ARG A 97 7.92 -0.31 9.28
CA ARG A 97 8.52 -1.62 9.55
C ARG A 97 9.64 -1.91 8.54
N PRO A 98 10.75 -2.54 8.98
CA PRO A 98 11.83 -2.92 8.07
C PRO A 98 11.34 -3.83 6.95
N LEU A 99 11.84 -3.59 5.74
CA LEU A 99 11.64 -4.44 4.58
C LEU A 99 12.97 -5.06 4.16
N HIS A 100 12.92 -6.28 3.62
CA HIS A 100 14.09 -6.97 3.09
C HIS A 100 14.17 -6.76 1.57
N PRO A 101 15.33 -6.45 0.99
CA PRO A 101 15.47 -6.40 -0.46
C PRO A 101 15.23 -7.79 -1.06
N VAL A 102 14.50 -7.87 -2.17
CA VAL A 102 14.39 -9.13 -2.92
C VAL A 102 15.73 -9.39 -3.60
N SER A 103 16.39 -10.50 -3.26
CA SER A 103 17.59 -10.93 -3.97
C SER A 103 17.21 -11.24 -5.42
N VAL A 104 17.68 -10.42 -6.36
CA VAL A 104 17.60 -10.74 -7.80
C VAL A 104 18.55 -11.92 -8.02
N PRO A 105 18.09 -13.09 -8.52
CA PRO A 105 19.00 -14.13 -8.95
C PRO A 105 19.97 -13.53 -9.97
N ALA A 106 21.28 -13.79 -9.81
CA ALA A 106 22.25 -13.31 -10.77
C ALA A 106 21.81 -13.74 -12.19
N PRO A 107 21.77 -12.82 -13.18
CA PRO A 107 21.39 -13.19 -14.53
C PRO A 107 22.29 -14.32 -14.99
N THR A 108 21.68 -15.36 -15.59
CA THR A 108 22.46 -16.45 -16.18
C THR A 108 23.38 -15.88 -17.25
N ARG A 109 24.54 -16.53 -17.49
CA ARG A 109 25.54 -16.09 -18.48
C ARG A 109 24.93 -15.78 -19.87
N ASP A 110 23.81 -16.41 -20.20
CA ASP A 110 23.09 -16.23 -21.47
C ASP A 110 22.30 -14.91 -21.57
N GLU A 111 21.76 -14.41 -20.46
CA GLU A 111 21.06 -13.11 -20.41
C GLU A 111 22.02 -11.92 -20.51
N GLN A 112 23.24 -12.07 -19.96
CA GLN A 112 24.30 -11.06 -20.08
C GLN A 112 24.81 -10.92 -21.53
N SER A 113 24.87 -12.03 -22.26
CA SER A 113 25.24 -12.04 -23.69
C SER A 113 24.19 -11.32 -24.55
N SER A 114 22.91 -11.49 -24.21
CA SER A 114 21.78 -10.88 -24.94
C SER A 114 21.67 -9.37 -24.68
N LYS A 115 21.92 -8.91 -23.45
CA LYS A 115 21.98 -7.47 -23.13
C LYS A 115 23.18 -6.76 -23.79
N LYS A 116 24.36 -7.40 -23.85
CA LYS A 116 25.53 -6.84 -24.54
C LYS A 116 25.30 -6.66 -26.05
N LYS A 117 24.60 -7.62 -26.69
CA LYS A 117 24.27 -7.52 -28.13
C LYS A 117 23.25 -6.41 -28.42
N LYS A 118 22.26 -6.21 -27.54
CA LYS A 118 21.24 -5.15 -27.73
C LYS A 118 21.83 -3.74 -27.59
N VAL A 119 22.72 -3.53 -26.61
CA VAL A 119 23.40 -2.22 -26.42
C VAL A 119 24.34 -1.88 -27.58
N MET A 120 24.97 -2.87 -28.23
CA MET A 120 25.79 -2.62 -29.42
C MET A 120 24.96 -2.33 -30.68
N ALA A 121 23.76 -2.91 -30.80
CA ALA A 121 22.88 -2.68 -31.95
C ALA A 121 22.24 -1.27 -31.94
N ASP A 122 21.89 -0.76 -30.76
CA ASP A 122 21.27 0.57 -30.61
C ASP A 122 22.29 1.72 -30.79
N ALA A 123 23.59 1.45 -30.62
CA ALA A 123 24.65 2.43 -30.85
C ALA A 123 25.00 2.63 -32.34
N GLN A 124 24.50 1.78 -33.24
CA GLN A 124 24.85 1.80 -34.67
C GLN A 124 23.75 2.40 -35.58
N THR A 125 22.65 2.91 -35.03
CA THR A 125 21.49 3.41 -35.83
C THR A 125 21.12 4.89 -35.62
N GLN A 126 21.99 5.71 -35.01
CA GLN A 126 21.82 7.16 -34.99
C GLN A 126 22.73 7.87 -36.00
N THR A 127 22.35 7.79 -37.28
CA THR A 127 22.68 8.80 -38.29
C THR A 127 21.38 9.14 -39.02
N GLY A 128 20.77 10.27 -38.68
CA GLY A 128 19.51 10.72 -39.27
C GLY A 128 19.35 12.22 -39.12
N ASP A 129 19.13 12.86 -40.27
CA ASP A 129 19.06 14.29 -40.57
C ASP A 129 18.22 15.16 -39.63
N TYR A 130 18.67 16.39 -39.40
CA TYR A 130 17.85 17.51 -38.92
C TYR A 130 17.53 18.46 -40.09
N PRO A 131 16.29 18.93 -40.26
CA PRO A 131 15.96 19.89 -41.30
C PRO A 131 16.41 21.31 -40.91
N ALA A 132 16.89 22.05 -41.90
CA ALA A 132 17.27 23.46 -41.80
C ALA A 132 16.06 24.34 -41.44
N LEU A 133 16.20 25.16 -40.40
CA LEU A 133 15.25 26.22 -40.08
C LEU A 133 15.77 27.57 -40.57
N LEU A 134 14.82 28.33 -41.10
CA LEU A 134 14.94 29.58 -41.84
C LEU A 134 15.56 30.72 -41.01
N HIS A 135 16.34 31.54 -41.70
CA HIS A 135 16.88 32.80 -41.23
C HIS A 135 15.77 33.81 -40.90
N GLU A 136 15.86 34.46 -39.73
CA GLU A 136 15.27 35.77 -39.48
C GLU A 136 16.38 36.78 -39.15
N ASP A 137 16.17 37.99 -39.67
CA ASP A 137 17.10 39.10 -39.75
C ASP A 137 17.55 39.67 -38.39
N VAL A 138 18.87 39.79 -38.19
CA VAL A 138 19.46 40.64 -37.16
C VAL A 138 20.12 41.85 -37.83
N ARG A 139 19.71 43.05 -37.42
CA ARG A 139 20.22 44.34 -37.90
C ARG A 139 21.62 44.63 -37.32
N PRO A 140 22.52 45.30 -38.05
CA PRO A 140 23.90 45.49 -37.61
C PRO A 140 24.06 46.78 -36.79
N SER A 141 24.29 46.64 -35.49
CA SER A 141 25.03 47.62 -34.68
C SER A 141 25.50 46.88 -33.43
N ASP A 142 26.80 46.62 -33.37
CA ASP A 142 27.64 46.34 -32.19
C ASP A 142 28.73 45.34 -32.62
N ILE A 143 29.81 45.88 -33.21
CA ILE A 143 31.04 45.16 -33.53
C ILE A 143 31.92 45.23 -32.27
N PRO A 144 32.20 44.13 -31.55
CA PRO A 144 33.28 44.09 -30.57
C PRO A 144 34.62 44.01 -31.32
N SER A 145 35.64 44.69 -30.79
CA SER A 145 37.02 44.70 -31.27
C SER A 145 37.63 43.30 -31.34
N ASP A 146 38.51 43.07 -32.34
CA ASP A 146 39.16 41.79 -32.69
C ASP A 146 39.90 41.06 -31.54
N ASP A 147 40.15 41.70 -30.40
CA ASP A 147 40.86 41.08 -29.27
C ASP A 147 39.97 40.17 -28.40
N ASP A 148 38.64 40.24 -28.51
CA ASP A 148 37.71 39.45 -27.67
C ASP A 148 37.24 38.13 -28.32
N GLN A 149 37.51 37.92 -29.62
CA GLN A 149 37.08 36.71 -30.34
C GLN A 149 37.95 35.48 -30.01
N SER A 150 39.22 35.69 -29.65
CA SER A 150 40.15 34.59 -29.33
C SER A 150 39.85 33.92 -27.98
N LEU A 151 39.35 34.67 -26.99
CA LEU A 151 38.96 34.14 -25.68
C LEU A 151 37.61 33.39 -25.71
N ILE A 152 36.73 33.74 -26.66
CA ILE A 152 35.43 33.09 -26.83
C ILE A 152 35.57 31.75 -27.57
N GLU A 153 36.50 31.63 -28.53
CA GLU A 153 36.76 30.36 -29.22
C GLU A 153 37.48 29.32 -28.34
N GLU A 154 38.35 29.74 -27.44
CA GLU A 154 39.05 28.81 -26.54
C GLU A 154 38.11 28.19 -25.49
N LEU A 155 37.13 28.95 -24.99
CA LEU A 155 36.09 28.47 -24.06
C LEU A 155 35.01 27.61 -24.74
N ALA A 156 34.85 27.71 -26.07
CA ALA A 156 33.91 26.90 -26.84
C ALA A 156 34.47 25.51 -27.24
N SER A 157 35.78 25.29 -27.11
CA SER A 157 36.45 24.04 -27.51
C SER A 157 36.51 22.96 -26.42
N VAL A 158 36.16 23.29 -25.17
CA VAL A 158 36.12 22.31 -24.08
C VAL A 158 34.80 21.53 -24.18
N PRO A 159 34.82 20.21 -24.45
CA PRO A 159 33.60 19.42 -24.42
C PRO A 159 33.02 19.47 -23.01
N LYS A 160 31.92 20.22 -22.86
CA LYS A 160 31.14 20.23 -21.62
C LYS A 160 30.75 18.78 -21.32
N PRO A 161 31.05 18.24 -20.13
CA PRO A 161 30.65 16.87 -19.81
C PRO A 161 29.13 16.80 -19.95
N VAL A 162 28.67 16.04 -20.95
CA VAL A 162 27.26 15.69 -21.07
C VAL A 162 26.87 15.05 -19.74
N PRO A 163 25.90 15.61 -18.98
CA PRO A 163 25.42 14.97 -17.78
C PRO A 163 24.99 13.57 -18.19
N LYS A 164 25.63 12.53 -17.64
CA LYS A 164 25.13 11.17 -17.82
C LYS A 164 23.65 11.22 -17.43
N PRO A 165 22.72 10.69 -18.26
CA PRO A 165 21.34 10.54 -17.85
C PRO A 165 21.38 9.88 -16.48
N ILE A 166 20.86 10.55 -15.46
CA ILE A 166 20.71 9.94 -14.15
C ILE A 166 19.72 8.81 -14.40
N SER A 167 20.22 7.59 -14.56
CA SER A 167 19.38 6.41 -14.58
C SER A 167 18.66 6.42 -13.25
N LEU A 168 17.35 6.64 -13.27
CA LEU A 168 16.53 6.45 -12.09
C LEU A 168 16.89 5.06 -11.53
N PRO A 169 17.17 4.93 -10.23
CA PRO A 169 17.46 3.61 -9.66
C PRO A 169 16.31 2.68 -10.04
N GLU A 170 16.64 1.55 -10.66
CA GLU A 170 15.68 0.50 -10.97
C GLU A 170 14.83 0.22 -9.72
N PRO A 171 13.50 0.18 -9.84
CA PRO A 171 12.63 -0.04 -8.69
C PRO A 171 13.04 -1.33 -8.00
N ARG A 172 13.51 -1.21 -6.76
CA ARG A 172 13.88 -2.38 -5.95
C ARG A 172 12.62 -2.96 -5.35
N ASN A 173 12.36 -4.23 -5.66
CA ASN A 173 11.33 -4.97 -4.96
C ASN A 173 11.82 -5.24 -3.54
N HIS A 174 10.90 -5.04 -2.60
CA HIS A 174 11.11 -5.30 -1.19
C HIS A 174 10.15 -6.39 -0.72
N GLN A 175 10.46 -7.04 0.40
CA GLN A 175 9.63 -8.04 1.03
C GLN A 175 9.39 -7.73 2.51
N PHE A 176 8.18 -8.01 2.95
CA PHE A 176 7.80 -8.02 4.35
C PHE A 176 7.44 -9.43 4.78
N SER A 177 8.10 -9.96 5.80
CA SER A 177 7.82 -11.30 6.34
C SER A 177 6.65 -11.26 7.32
N VAL A 178 5.60 -12.03 7.03
CA VAL A 178 4.41 -12.16 7.86
C VAL A 178 4.63 -13.28 8.86
N THR A 179 4.86 -12.92 10.12
CA THR A 179 5.09 -13.89 11.20
C THR A 179 3.90 -14.02 12.14
N ILE A 180 2.95 -13.07 12.10
CA ILE A 180 1.79 -13.02 13.00
C ILE A 180 0.56 -12.64 12.19
N LEU A 181 -0.55 -13.33 12.49
CA LEU A 181 -1.90 -12.90 12.10
C LEU A 181 -2.78 -12.89 13.35
N GLU A 182 -3.66 -11.91 13.44
CA GLU A 182 -4.64 -11.74 14.50
C GLU A 182 -6.05 -11.62 13.94
N ARG A 183 -7.06 -11.83 14.78
CA ARG A 183 -8.45 -11.52 14.47
C ARG A 183 -9.21 -11.08 15.72
N HIS A 184 -10.25 -10.31 15.48
CA HIS A 184 -11.23 -9.89 16.49
C HIS A 184 -12.55 -10.62 16.22
N PRO A 185 -12.82 -11.77 16.85
CA PRO A 185 -13.92 -12.65 16.45
C PRO A 185 -15.31 -12.00 16.65
N TYR A 186 -15.47 -11.17 17.67
CA TYR A 186 -16.76 -10.59 18.05
C TYR A 186 -16.95 -9.13 17.64
N THR A 187 -16.01 -8.53 16.91
CA THR A 187 -16.14 -7.14 16.48
C THR A 187 -15.46 -6.85 15.16
N SER A 188 -16.00 -5.88 14.41
CA SER A 188 -15.23 -5.20 13.38
C SER A 188 -14.20 -4.26 14.01
N GLN A 189 -13.03 -4.14 13.38
CA GLN A 189 -12.00 -3.21 13.81
C GLN A 189 -11.65 -2.27 12.66
N THR A 190 -11.71 -0.97 12.93
CA THR A 190 -11.46 0.07 11.94
C THR A 190 -10.16 0.80 12.25
N PHE A 191 -9.24 0.88 11.29
CA PHE A 191 -8.04 1.72 11.34
C PHE A 191 -8.20 2.94 10.44
N ILE A 192 -8.14 4.14 11.02
CA ILE A 192 -8.30 5.41 10.32
C ILE A 192 -6.98 6.18 10.39
N PRO A 193 -6.20 6.26 9.30
CA PRO A 193 -4.96 7.03 9.30
C PRO A 193 -5.25 8.52 9.50
N LEU A 194 -4.55 9.13 10.46
CA LEU A 194 -4.42 10.57 10.62
C LEU A 194 -3.21 11.04 9.82
N SER A 195 -3.35 11.05 8.49
CA SER A 195 -2.31 11.51 7.59
C SER A 195 -2.50 12.98 7.21
N SER A 196 -1.39 13.68 6.95
CA SER A 196 -1.43 15.03 6.39
C SER A 196 -1.30 14.94 4.87
N PRO A 197 -2.02 15.76 4.09
CA PRO A 197 -1.83 15.85 2.64
C PRO A 197 -0.37 16.17 2.23
N ARG A 198 0.41 16.79 3.13
CA ARG A 198 1.82 17.14 2.90
C ARG A 198 2.79 15.98 3.12
N LYS A 199 2.39 14.95 3.87
CA LYS A 199 3.20 13.77 4.16
C LYS A 199 2.45 12.54 3.69
N LYS A 200 2.85 12.02 2.54
CA LYS A 200 2.29 10.76 2.02
C LYS A 200 2.52 9.65 3.05
N ALA A 201 1.44 8.97 3.41
CA ALA A 201 1.46 7.80 4.26
C ALA A 201 1.03 6.60 3.42
N SER A 202 1.70 5.48 3.65
CA SER A 202 1.34 4.20 3.04
C SER A 202 1.51 3.10 4.07
N TYR A 203 0.66 2.08 3.99
CA TYR A 203 0.71 0.95 4.91
C TYR A 203 0.18 -0.31 4.23
N LEU A 204 0.61 -1.49 4.68
CA LEU A 204 0.07 -2.76 4.20
C LEU A 204 -1.17 -3.17 4.98
N VAL A 205 -2.11 -3.71 4.24
CA VAL A 205 -3.29 -4.41 4.74
C VAL A 205 -3.17 -5.86 4.29
N ILE A 206 -2.85 -6.75 5.22
CA ILE A 206 -2.63 -8.17 4.95
C ILE A 206 -3.76 -8.95 5.61
N VAL A 207 -4.48 -9.76 4.83
CA VAL A 207 -5.68 -10.47 5.27
C VAL A 207 -5.71 -11.90 4.79
N ALA A 208 -6.36 -12.78 5.54
CA ALA A 208 -6.57 -14.17 5.15
C ALA A 208 -8.02 -14.60 5.45
N PRO A 209 -8.61 -15.43 4.57
CA PRO A 209 -9.83 -16.16 4.93
C PRO A 209 -9.57 -17.11 6.11
N THR A 210 -10.64 -17.63 6.71
CA THR A 210 -10.54 -18.66 7.75
C THR A 210 -10.71 -20.06 7.15
N LEU A 211 -9.85 -20.99 7.54
CA LEU A 211 -10.00 -22.41 7.26
C LEU A 211 -11.17 -23.01 8.06
N PRO A 212 -11.70 -24.17 7.66
CA PRO A 212 -12.50 -25.01 8.54
C PRO A 212 -11.77 -25.31 9.87
N ASN A 213 -12.52 -25.70 10.90
CA ASN A 213 -11.91 -26.13 12.15
C ASN A 213 -11.04 -27.38 11.90
N MET A 214 -9.80 -27.35 12.37
CA MET A 214 -8.86 -28.47 12.22
C MET A 214 -8.79 -29.25 13.55
N PRO A 215 -8.75 -30.61 13.53
CA PRO A 215 -8.72 -31.42 14.75
C PRO A 215 -7.49 -31.16 15.64
N ASP A 216 -6.35 -30.85 15.01
CA ASP A 216 -5.05 -30.70 15.70
C ASP A 216 -4.89 -29.37 16.44
N TYR A 217 -5.84 -28.44 16.28
CA TYR A 217 -5.81 -27.13 16.92
C TYR A 217 -7.05 -26.92 17.78
N PRO A 218 -6.91 -26.28 18.95
CA PRO A 218 -8.05 -26.01 19.81
C PRO A 218 -9.04 -25.10 19.07
N ALA A 219 -10.33 -25.45 19.13
CA ALA A 219 -11.37 -24.61 18.59
C ALA A 219 -11.40 -23.28 19.37
N MET A 220 -11.07 -22.18 18.70
CA MET A 220 -11.15 -20.85 19.29
C MET A 220 -12.60 -20.35 19.30
N PRO A 221 -13.04 -19.62 20.33
CA PRO A 221 -14.42 -19.13 20.41
C PRO A 221 -14.71 -18.12 19.29
N THR A 222 -15.80 -18.33 18.55
CA THR A 222 -16.25 -17.42 17.49
C THR A 222 -17.78 -17.30 17.50
N PRO A 223 -18.35 -16.16 17.07
CA PRO A 223 -19.79 -16.05 16.89
C PRO A 223 -20.28 -16.95 15.75
N ARG A 224 -21.57 -17.29 15.78
CA ARG A 224 -22.24 -18.03 14.70
C ARG A 224 -23.13 -17.07 13.90
N GLY A 225 -23.22 -17.31 12.61
CA GLY A 225 -24.12 -16.57 11.72
C GLY A 225 -23.68 -16.62 10.27
N LYS A 226 -24.59 -16.23 9.36
CA LYS A 226 -24.30 -16.19 7.93
C LYS A 226 -23.16 -15.21 7.64
N GLY A 227 -22.18 -15.67 6.87
CA GLY A 227 -21.04 -14.84 6.44
C GLY A 227 -20.04 -14.51 7.56
N LEU A 228 -20.14 -15.15 8.73
CA LEU A 228 -19.13 -15.02 9.78
C LEU A 228 -18.05 -16.08 9.64
N PRO A 229 -16.76 -15.74 9.83
CA PRO A 229 -15.68 -16.70 9.91
C PRO A 229 -15.89 -17.71 11.05
N GLY A 230 -15.54 -18.98 10.80
CA GLY A 230 -15.58 -20.04 11.80
C GLY A 230 -14.34 -20.05 12.73
N PRO A 231 -14.20 -21.08 13.57
CA PRO A 231 -13.14 -21.12 14.60
C PRO A 231 -11.74 -21.42 14.06
N GLY A 232 -11.59 -21.81 12.78
CA GLY A 232 -10.33 -22.29 12.22
C GLY A 232 -9.22 -21.23 12.09
N LEU A 233 -8.04 -21.73 11.73
CA LEU A 233 -6.82 -20.96 11.48
C LEU A 233 -6.90 -20.09 10.20
N PRO A 234 -6.01 -19.11 10.01
CA PRO A 234 -5.92 -18.39 8.75
C PRO A 234 -5.55 -19.31 7.58
N ASP A 235 -6.24 -19.16 6.45
CA ASP A 235 -5.93 -19.83 5.20
C ASP A 235 -4.79 -19.10 4.49
N LEU A 236 -3.56 -19.48 4.83
CA LEU A 236 -2.35 -18.85 4.28
C LEU A 236 -2.29 -18.95 2.75
N LYS A 237 -2.82 -20.02 2.14
CA LYS A 237 -2.83 -20.18 0.67
C LYS A 237 -3.70 -19.15 -0.05
N ARG A 238 -4.68 -18.58 0.67
CA ARG A 238 -5.57 -17.53 0.15
C ARG A 238 -5.29 -16.16 0.77
N LEU A 239 -4.13 -15.96 1.40
CA LEU A 239 -3.71 -14.68 1.92
C LEU A 239 -3.63 -13.64 0.79
N LYS A 240 -4.07 -12.42 1.11
CA LYS A 240 -4.03 -11.24 0.24
C LYS A 240 -3.29 -10.12 0.95
N ALA A 241 -2.58 -9.32 0.18
CA ALA A 241 -1.90 -8.13 0.67
C ALA A 241 -2.24 -6.94 -0.20
N PHE A 242 -2.51 -5.81 0.44
CA PHE A 242 -2.84 -4.56 -0.21
C PHE A 242 -1.96 -3.43 0.29
N ILE A 243 -1.64 -2.47 -0.58
CA ILE A 243 -1.04 -1.18 -0.22
C ILE A 243 -2.16 -0.17 -0.12
N ALA A 244 -2.35 0.39 1.07
CA ALA A 244 -3.29 1.46 1.35
C ALA A 244 -2.56 2.82 1.39
N SER A 245 -3.21 3.86 0.89
CA SER A 245 -2.76 5.25 1.05
C SER A 245 -3.29 5.88 2.35
N GLY A 246 -2.69 6.99 2.76
CA GLY A 246 -3.04 7.72 3.99
C GLY A 246 -4.45 8.30 4.05
N ASP A 247 -5.21 8.26 2.95
CA ASP A 247 -6.60 8.70 2.85
C ASP A 247 -7.59 7.55 2.66
N GLN A 248 -7.10 6.31 2.78
CA GLN A 248 -7.91 5.11 2.87
C GLN A 248 -7.84 4.63 4.31
N ALA A 249 -9.00 4.47 4.95
CA ALA A 249 -9.16 3.74 6.19
C ALA A 249 -9.70 2.33 5.87
N VAL A 250 -9.42 1.36 6.73
CA VAL A 250 -9.92 0.00 6.58
C VAL A 250 -10.76 -0.41 7.77
N THR A 251 -11.89 -1.07 7.52
CA THR A 251 -12.64 -1.78 8.54
C THR A 251 -12.57 -3.26 8.27
N TYR A 252 -11.88 -4.02 9.11
CA TYR A 252 -11.91 -5.48 9.06
C TYR A 252 -13.30 -5.98 9.47
N GLY A 253 -13.83 -6.94 8.71
CA GLY A 253 -15.01 -7.69 9.09
C GLY A 253 -14.76 -8.47 10.40
N ALA A 254 -15.81 -8.67 11.19
CA ALA A 254 -15.70 -9.44 12.43
C ALA A 254 -15.15 -10.85 12.15
N GLY A 255 -14.06 -11.21 12.85
CA GLY A 255 -13.35 -12.48 12.71
C GLY A 255 -12.43 -12.60 11.50
N THR A 256 -12.26 -11.56 10.67
CA THR A 256 -11.28 -11.56 9.57
C THR A 256 -9.86 -11.64 10.13
N TRP A 257 -9.09 -12.64 9.69
CA TRP A 257 -7.65 -12.71 9.99
C TRP A 257 -6.91 -11.61 9.25
N HIS A 258 -6.05 -10.89 9.96
CA HIS A 258 -5.23 -9.82 9.41
C HIS A 258 -3.89 -9.71 10.14
N ALA A 259 -2.88 -9.11 9.52
CA ALA A 259 -1.62 -8.82 10.20
C ALA A 259 -1.73 -7.51 11.01
N PRO A 260 -1.00 -7.39 12.13
CA PRO A 260 -0.82 -6.10 12.80
C PRO A 260 -0.29 -5.04 11.83
N MET A 261 -0.67 -3.77 12.02
CA MET A 261 -0.37 -2.66 11.10
C MET A 261 1.11 -2.62 10.66
N VAL A 262 1.32 -2.51 9.34
CA VAL A 262 2.64 -2.42 8.71
C VAL A 262 2.76 -1.10 7.97
N VAL A 263 3.32 -0.09 8.63
CA VAL A 263 3.60 1.20 7.97
C VAL A 263 4.79 1.04 7.02
N LEU A 264 4.64 1.62 5.82
CA LEU A 264 5.68 1.69 4.80
C LEU A 264 6.31 3.08 4.80
N GLY A 265 7.59 3.16 4.46
CA GLY A 265 8.33 4.41 4.39
C GLY A 265 9.75 4.26 4.93
N LYS A 266 10.42 5.39 5.15
CA LYS A 266 11.75 5.42 5.74
C LYS A 266 11.69 5.02 7.21
N PRO A 267 12.80 4.57 7.83
CA PRO A 267 12.82 4.19 9.24
C PRO A 267 12.27 5.25 10.20
N GLU A 268 12.34 6.54 9.89
CA GLU A 268 11.81 7.64 10.71
C GLU A 268 10.32 7.96 10.44
N ASP A 269 9.70 7.32 9.45
CA ASP A 269 8.30 7.52 9.14
C ASP A 269 7.38 6.82 10.14
N LYS A 270 6.21 7.43 10.33
CA LYS A 270 5.14 6.92 11.17
C LYS A 270 3.79 7.30 10.60
N VAL A 271 2.77 6.53 10.96
CA VAL A 271 1.36 6.86 10.74
C VAL A 271 0.65 6.71 12.07
N ASP A 272 -0.13 7.72 12.43
CA ASP A 272 -1.01 7.68 13.59
C ASP A 272 -2.37 7.19 13.12
N PHE A 273 -2.95 6.21 13.80
CA PHE A 273 -4.26 5.65 13.48
C PHE A 273 -5.23 5.84 14.63
N VAL A 274 -6.42 6.38 14.32
CA VAL A 274 -7.57 6.20 15.20
C VAL A 274 -8.10 4.79 14.95
N VAL A 275 -8.22 4.01 16.01
CA VAL A 275 -8.69 2.63 15.96
C VAL A 275 -10.00 2.50 16.70
N VAL A 276 -11.04 2.02 16.02
CA VAL A 276 -12.38 1.85 16.58
C VAL A 276 -12.75 0.38 16.56
N GLN A 277 -13.18 -0.16 17.70
CA GLN A 277 -13.70 -1.52 17.83
C GLN A 277 -14.61 -1.61 19.06
N PHE A 278 -15.21 -2.77 19.28
CA PHE A 278 -15.83 -3.12 20.56
C PHE A 278 -14.92 -4.05 21.34
N ALA A 279 -14.85 -3.90 22.66
CA ALA A 279 -14.08 -4.78 23.54
C ALA A 279 -14.84 -5.05 24.84
N ASN A 280 -14.68 -6.27 25.38
CA ASN A 280 -15.25 -6.63 26.68
C ASN A 280 -14.17 -6.93 27.75
N GLY A 281 -12.89 -6.81 27.39
CA GLY A 281 -11.76 -7.02 28.30
C GLY A 281 -11.37 -8.50 28.47
N VAL A 282 -12.06 -9.43 27.81
CA VAL A 282 -11.75 -10.87 27.86
C VAL A 282 -10.82 -11.20 26.70
N GLY A 283 -9.54 -11.43 27.01
CA GLY A 283 -8.46 -11.51 26.02
C GLY A 283 -8.78 -12.38 24.78
N SER A 284 -9.23 -13.62 24.94
CA SER A 284 -9.50 -14.54 23.81
C SER A 284 -10.78 -14.22 23.02
N GLU A 285 -11.64 -13.36 23.56
CA GLU A 285 -12.86 -12.87 22.90
C GLU A 285 -12.56 -11.55 22.18
N ASP A 286 -11.73 -10.70 22.79
CA ASP A 286 -11.27 -9.46 22.18
C ASP A 286 -10.29 -9.73 21.03
N CYS A 287 -9.27 -10.59 21.21
CA CYS A 287 -8.24 -10.84 20.20
C CYS A 287 -7.74 -12.29 20.21
N GLN A 288 -7.62 -12.88 19.03
CA GLN A 288 -7.01 -14.18 18.81
C GLN A 288 -5.81 -14.02 17.90
N GLU A 289 -4.64 -14.45 18.37
CA GLU A 289 -3.37 -14.28 17.67
C GLU A 289 -2.77 -15.65 17.34
N VAL A 290 -2.25 -15.78 16.12
CA VAL A 290 -1.43 -16.91 15.69
C VAL A 290 -0.03 -16.44 15.30
N VAL A 291 0.98 -17.13 15.81
CA VAL A 291 2.38 -16.93 15.44
C VAL A 291 2.79 -18.06 14.51
N LEU A 292 3.27 -17.70 13.33
CA LEU A 292 3.69 -18.64 12.30
C LEU A 292 5.14 -19.05 12.54
N GLN A 293 5.37 -20.35 12.73
CA GLN A 293 6.69 -20.94 12.91
C GLN A 293 7.11 -21.63 11.62
N SER A 294 8.06 -21.01 10.90
CA SER A 294 8.63 -21.58 9.68
C SER A 294 9.92 -22.32 9.99
N GLU A 295 10.09 -23.47 9.35
CA GLU A 295 11.35 -24.22 9.30
C GLU A 295 12.05 -24.04 7.94
N ALA A 296 11.48 -23.21 7.06
CA ALA A 296 12.04 -22.97 5.74
C ALA A 296 13.38 -22.20 5.85
N PRO A 297 14.29 -22.35 4.86
CA PRO A 297 15.51 -21.55 4.77
C PRO A 297 15.24 -20.04 4.76
N GLU A 298 16.29 -19.24 4.95
CA GLU A 298 16.20 -17.78 4.93
C GLU A 298 15.47 -17.26 3.67
N GLY A 299 14.46 -16.39 3.87
CA GLY A 299 13.55 -15.94 2.81
C GLY A 299 12.35 -16.85 2.52
N GLY A 300 12.26 -18.02 3.17
CA GLY A 300 11.08 -18.88 3.19
C GLY A 300 9.98 -18.37 4.12
N GLY A 301 8.89 -19.13 4.24
CA GLY A 301 7.71 -18.73 5.03
C GLY A 301 6.74 -17.84 4.24
N VAL A 302 5.94 -17.03 4.95
CA VAL A 302 4.94 -16.17 4.32
C VAL A 302 5.50 -14.76 4.14
N ASN A 303 5.64 -14.32 2.90
CA ASN A 303 6.20 -13.02 2.55
C ASN A 303 5.23 -12.21 1.68
N VAL A 304 5.25 -10.90 1.86
CA VAL A 304 4.55 -9.95 1.00
C VAL A 304 5.57 -9.20 0.15
N GLU A 305 5.48 -9.30 -1.17
CA GLU A 305 6.32 -8.56 -2.10
C GLU A 305 5.72 -7.18 -2.37
N ILE A 306 6.57 -6.16 -2.30
CA ILE A 306 6.22 -4.74 -2.41
C ILE A 306 7.08 -4.18 -3.56
N ARG A 307 6.46 -3.90 -4.70
CA ARG A 307 7.17 -3.54 -5.95
C ARG A 307 7.61 -2.09 -5.95
N GLY A 308 8.86 -1.79 -6.32
CA GLY A 308 9.46 -0.46 -6.14
C GLY A 308 8.78 0.73 -6.87
N ASP A 309 7.79 0.49 -7.72
CA ASP A 309 6.92 1.55 -8.27
C ASP A 309 6.13 2.30 -7.19
N TRP A 310 5.89 1.70 -6.02
CA TRP A 310 5.32 2.39 -4.85
C TRP A 310 6.19 3.56 -4.36
N GLU A 311 7.53 3.47 -4.49
CA GLU A 311 8.44 4.56 -4.14
C GLU A 311 8.37 5.68 -5.19
N LEU A 312 8.20 5.32 -6.47
CA LEU A 312 8.15 6.26 -7.59
C LEU A 312 6.85 7.07 -7.62
N GLU A 313 5.70 6.48 -7.30
CA GLU A 313 4.44 7.23 -7.13
C GLU A 313 4.50 8.19 -5.94
N ASN A 314 5.34 7.90 -4.94
CA ASN A 314 5.63 8.81 -3.84
C ASN A 314 6.63 9.92 -4.21
N ILE A 315 7.53 9.69 -5.18
CA ILE A 315 8.53 10.65 -5.66
C ILE A 315 8.00 11.57 -6.77
N GLN A 316 7.10 11.11 -7.66
CA GLN A 316 6.61 11.90 -8.80
C GLN A 316 5.64 13.05 -8.44
N ALA A 317 5.32 13.25 -7.17
CA ALA A 317 4.64 14.47 -6.71
C ALA A 317 5.61 15.62 -6.35
N LYS A 318 6.87 15.53 -6.77
CA LYS A 318 7.91 16.57 -6.63
C LYS A 318 8.33 17.22 -7.95
N LEU A 319 7.57 17.04 -9.02
CA LEU A 319 7.66 17.80 -10.26
C LEU A 319 6.30 18.42 -10.55
#